data_AF-A0A8T0J3I0-F1
#
_entry.id   AF-A0A8T0J3I0-F1
#
_cell.length_a   1.000
_cell.length_b   1.000
_cell.length_c   1.000
_cell.angle_alpha   90.00
_cell.angle_beta   90.00
_cell.angle_gamma   90.00
#
_symmetry.space_group_name_H-M   'P 1'
#
loop_
_entity.id
_entity.type
_entity.pdbx_description
1 polymer ?
#
loop_
_entity_poly.entity_id
_entity_poly.type
_entity_poly.pdbx_seq_one_letter_code
_entity_poly.pdbx_strand_id
1 'polypeptide(L)'
;MDRRTVAAHPWHDLEIGPEAPAVFNCVIEIGKGSKVKYELDKKSGLIKVDRILYSSVVYPHNYGFIPRTLCEDEDPIDVLVIMQEPVLPGSFLRARAIGLMPMIDQGEKDDKIIAVCADDPEYRHFKDIKELPPHRLAEIRRFFEDYKKNENKEVAVNDFLGHEAAIEAIGHSMNLYASYIVESLRQSSTPIPIELPRSTSQELCGSSLRHVIRSQRKSLTKANGVPTGKVNGSTTPPNGQTSPANGYASSTSSGQTSPSLEVPDMSLDNITKKLENCNGNGNGHAILNGNGHAALANGNGVPVVRVA
;
A
#
# COMPACT_ATOMS: atom_id res chain seq x y z
N MET A 1 -19.70 17.01 -16.80
CA MET A 1 -18.24 16.86 -16.58
C MET A 1 -17.75 15.76 -17.50
N ASP A 2 -16.67 16.00 -18.26
CA ASP A 2 -16.06 15.00 -19.16
C ASP A 2 -15.33 13.94 -18.33
N ARG A 3 -16.02 12.83 -18.02
CA ARG A 3 -15.47 11.72 -17.24
C ARG A 3 -14.63 10.83 -18.17
N ARG A 4 -13.46 11.34 -18.58
CA ARG A 4 -12.48 10.56 -19.34
C ARG A 4 -12.13 9.30 -18.57
N THR A 5 -12.54 8.16 -19.09
CA THR A 5 -12.15 6.84 -18.59
C THR A 5 -10.66 6.65 -18.90
N VAL A 6 -9.81 7.00 -17.94
CA VAL A 6 -8.40 6.61 -17.96
C VAL A 6 -8.35 5.09 -17.93
N ALA A 7 -7.64 4.47 -18.86
CA ALA A 7 -7.41 3.03 -18.84
C ALA A 7 -6.55 2.68 -17.62
N ALA A 8 -7.11 1.86 -16.72
CA ALA A 8 -6.51 1.51 -15.45
C ALA A 8 -5.48 0.38 -15.61
N HIS A 9 -4.29 0.55 -15.03
CA HIS A 9 -3.31 -0.52 -14.86
C HIS A 9 -3.85 -1.56 -13.85
N PRO A 10 -4.04 -2.85 -14.22
CA PRO A 10 -4.73 -3.82 -13.37
C PRO A 10 -4.11 -4.03 -11.99
N TRP A 11 -2.79 -3.86 -11.84
CA TRP A 11 -2.10 -4.00 -10.55
C TRP A 11 -2.08 -2.73 -9.70
N HIS A 12 -2.04 -1.54 -10.32
CA HIS A 12 -1.84 -0.28 -9.61
C HIS A 12 -3.11 0.55 -9.44
N ASP A 13 -3.89 0.70 -10.51
CA ASP A 13 -5.03 1.62 -10.55
C ASP A 13 -6.32 0.96 -10.04
N LEU A 14 -6.48 -0.36 -10.22
CA LEU A 14 -7.57 -1.12 -9.59
C LEU A 14 -7.40 -1.11 -8.06
N GLU A 15 -8.50 -0.90 -7.34
CA GLU A 15 -8.50 -0.99 -5.88
C GLU A 15 -8.58 -2.44 -5.38
N ILE A 16 -7.96 -2.72 -4.24
CA ILE A 16 -8.06 -4.02 -3.57
C ILE A 16 -9.48 -4.35 -3.07
N GLY A 17 -10.32 -3.33 -2.89
CA GLY A 17 -11.70 -3.44 -2.42
C GLY A 17 -11.88 -3.08 -0.93
N PRO A 18 -13.09 -2.67 -0.51
CA PRO A 18 -13.34 -2.12 0.83
C PRO A 18 -13.42 -3.15 1.96
N GLU A 19 -13.47 -4.44 1.64
CA GLU A 19 -13.56 -5.57 2.60
C GLU A 19 -12.19 -6.28 2.80
N ALA A 20 -11.11 -5.73 2.24
CA ALA A 20 -9.76 -6.29 2.33
C ALA A 20 -9.19 -6.20 3.76
N PRO A 21 -8.38 -7.19 4.22
CA PRO A 21 -7.82 -8.31 3.46
C PRO A 21 -8.75 -9.53 3.32
N ALA A 22 -9.91 -9.55 3.97
CA ALA A 22 -10.77 -10.74 4.03
C ALA A 22 -11.50 -11.00 2.71
N VAL A 23 -12.04 -9.96 2.05
CA VAL A 23 -12.66 -10.03 0.72
C VAL A 23 -12.06 -8.94 -0.16
N PHE A 24 -11.52 -9.33 -1.31
CA PHE A 24 -10.70 -8.48 -2.18
C PHE A 24 -11.08 -8.65 -3.65
N ASN A 25 -10.76 -7.65 -4.47
CA ASN A 25 -10.72 -7.82 -5.92
C ASN A 25 -9.53 -8.72 -6.29
N CYS A 26 -9.73 -9.65 -7.22
CA CYS A 26 -8.68 -10.49 -7.81
C CYS A 26 -8.73 -10.35 -9.32
N VAL A 27 -7.59 -10.09 -9.95
CA VAL A 27 -7.44 -10.03 -11.42
C VAL A 27 -7.06 -11.42 -11.90
N ILE A 28 -7.88 -12.02 -12.77
CA ILE A 28 -7.63 -13.35 -13.32
C ILE A 28 -6.67 -13.24 -14.51
N GLU A 29 -5.61 -14.03 -14.47
CA GLU A 29 -4.65 -14.18 -15.56
C GLU A 29 -4.94 -15.46 -16.35
N ILE A 30 -5.32 -16.54 -15.66
CA ILE A 30 -5.44 -17.88 -16.24
C ILE A 30 -6.80 -18.46 -15.88
N GLY A 31 -7.61 -18.72 -16.91
CA GLY A 31 -8.88 -19.41 -16.75
C GLY A 31 -8.70 -20.90 -16.40
N LYS A 32 -9.60 -21.41 -15.55
CA LYS A 32 -9.76 -22.83 -15.21
C LYS A 32 -9.73 -23.71 -16.47
N GLY A 33 -8.90 -24.75 -16.46
CA GLY A 33 -8.71 -25.66 -17.59
C GLY A 33 -7.69 -25.19 -18.65
N SER A 34 -7.04 -24.04 -18.48
CA SER A 34 -5.98 -23.58 -19.40
C SER A 34 -4.68 -24.38 -19.25
N LYS A 35 -4.04 -24.67 -20.40
CA LYS A 35 -2.64 -25.12 -20.50
C LYS A 35 -1.66 -23.97 -20.79
N VAL A 36 -2.17 -22.78 -21.11
CA VAL A 36 -1.36 -21.56 -21.30
C VAL A 36 -1.14 -20.93 -19.93
N LYS A 37 0.12 -20.76 -19.51
CA LYS A 37 0.45 -19.82 -18.45
C LYS A 37 0.52 -18.42 -19.07
N TYR A 38 -0.54 -17.68 -18.81
CA TYR A 38 -0.54 -16.23 -18.92
C TYR A 38 0.11 -15.61 -17.68
N GLU A 39 0.49 -14.34 -17.77
CA GLU A 39 0.89 -13.49 -16.65
C GLU A 39 0.69 -12.02 -16.99
N LEU A 40 0.66 -11.17 -15.97
CA LEU A 40 0.73 -9.72 -16.08
C LEU A 40 2.10 -9.28 -16.58
N ASP A 41 2.14 -8.54 -17.69
CA ASP A 41 3.29 -7.69 -17.98
C ASP A 41 3.24 -6.45 -17.04
N LYS A 42 3.96 -6.52 -15.91
CA LYS A 42 3.98 -5.49 -14.84
C LYS A 42 4.18 -4.05 -15.33
N LYS A 43 4.73 -3.86 -16.53
CA LYS A 43 5.06 -2.57 -17.13
C LYS A 43 3.95 -1.97 -18.00
N SER A 44 3.22 -2.79 -18.75
CA SER A 44 2.14 -2.32 -19.63
C SER A 44 0.74 -2.55 -19.07
N GLY A 45 0.59 -3.45 -18.09
CA GLY A 45 -0.70 -3.86 -17.54
C GLY A 45 -1.47 -4.81 -18.44
N LEU A 46 -0.83 -5.33 -19.48
CA LEU A 46 -1.43 -6.27 -20.42
C LEU A 46 -1.13 -7.70 -19.99
N ILE A 47 -2.03 -8.62 -20.34
CA ILE A 47 -1.77 -10.06 -20.20
C ILE A 47 -0.86 -10.52 -21.34
N LYS A 48 0.28 -11.11 -20.99
CA LYS A 48 1.21 -11.78 -21.92
C LYS A 48 1.12 -13.30 -21.74
N VAL A 49 1.59 -14.04 -22.74
CA VAL A 49 1.93 -15.46 -22.55
C VAL A 49 3.35 -15.52 -22.01
N ASP A 50 3.52 -16.21 -20.88
CA ASP A 50 4.84 -16.65 -20.40
C ASP A 50 5.24 -17.89 -21.20
N ARG A 51 4.46 -18.97 -21.03
CA ARG A 51 4.75 -20.27 -21.63
C ARG A 51 3.50 -21.15 -21.75
N ILE A 52 3.61 -22.17 -22.59
CA ILE A 52 2.71 -23.33 -22.54
C ILE A 52 3.27 -24.29 -21.49
N LEU A 53 2.42 -24.88 -20.64
CA LEU A 53 2.90 -25.82 -19.61
C LEU A 53 3.56 -27.06 -20.26
N TYR A 54 4.73 -27.45 -19.72
CA TYR A 54 5.58 -28.50 -20.30
C TYR A 54 5.03 -29.91 -20.03
N SER A 55 4.23 -30.07 -18.96
CA SER A 55 3.50 -31.29 -18.62
C SER A 55 2.13 -31.35 -19.32
N SER A 56 1.47 -32.51 -19.36
CA SER A 56 0.09 -32.64 -19.86
C SER A 56 -0.95 -32.30 -18.78
N VAL A 57 -0.80 -31.14 -18.14
CA VAL A 57 -1.66 -30.64 -17.06
C VAL A 57 -2.34 -29.33 -17.47
N VAL A 58 -3.35 -28.93 -16.70
CA VAL A 58 -4.09 -27.66 -16.84
C VAL A 58 -4.35 -27.07 -15.45
N TYR A 59 -4.52 -25.76 -15.35
CA TYR A 59 -4.85 -25.10 -14.08
C TYR A 59 -6.22 -25.60 -13.57
N PRO A 60 -6.33 -26.13 -12.33
CA PRO A 60 -7.55 -26.78 -11.84
C PRO A 60 -8.70 -25.79 -11.57
N HIS A 61 -8.36 -24.54 -11.28
CA HIS A 61 -9.26 -23.43 -10.95
C HIS A 61 -8.80 -22.15 -11.65
N ASN A 62 -9.54 -21.04 -11.52
CA ASN A 62 -9.11 -19.75 -12.05
C ASN A 62 -7.94 -19.23 -11.22
N TYR A 63 -7.00 -18.52 -11.83
CA TYR A 63 -5.75 -18.10 -11.20
C TYR A 63 -5.38 -16.68 -11.62
N GLY A 64 -4.74 -15.94 -10.70
CA GLY A 64 -4.18 -14.62 -10.92
C GLY A 64 -3.88 -13.95 -9.58
N PHE A 65 -3.87 -12.63 -9.51
CA PHE A 65 -3.27 -11.88 -8.40
C PHE A 65 -4.22 -10.91 -7.70
N ILE A 66 -3.80 -10.38 -6.54
CA ILE A 66 -4.49 -9.28 -5.83
C ILE A 66 -3.88 -7.92 -6.23
N PRO A 67 -4.66 -6.94 -6.72
CA PRO A 67 -4.14 -5.62 -7.07
C PRO A 67 -3.70 -4.87 -5.80
N ARG A 68 -2.68 -4.01 -5.94
CA ARG A 68 -2.05 -3.26 -4.83
C ARG A 68 -1.50 -4.14 -3.70
N THR A 69 -0.92 -5.28 -4.08
CA THR A 69 -0.08 -6.14 -3.22
C THR A 69 1.30 -6.33 -3.82
N LEU A 70 2.27 -6.77 -3.02
CA LEU A 70 3.65 -7.05 -3.41
C LEU A 70 4.22 -8.15 -2.50
N CYS A 71 4.95 -9.10 -3.06
CA CYS A 71 5.64 -10.19 -2.37
C CYS A 71 7.17 -10.05 -2.49
N GLU A 72 7.90 -10.97 -1.84
CA GLU A 72 9.36 -10.96 -1.78
C GLU A 72 10.07 -11.24 -3.12
N ASP A 73 9.32 -11.67 -4.13
CA ASP A 73 9.68 -11.94 -5.54
C ASP A 73 9.46 -10.74 -6.49
N GLU A 74 9.05 -9.58 -5.93
CA GLU A 74 8.61 -8.38 -6.65
C GLU A 74 7.29 -8.50 -7.43
N ASP A 75 6.52 -9.59 -7.31
CA ASP A 75 5.20 -9.78 -7.93
C ASP A 75 4.04 -9.51 -6.95
N PRO A 76 2.80 -9.26 -7.41
CA PRO A 76 1.62 -9.24 -6.54
C PRO A 76 1.26 -10.64 -6.02
N ILE A 77 0.65 -10.73 -4.82
CA ILE A 77 0.36 -12.01 -4.19
C ILE A 77 -0.63 -12.85 -5.01
N ASP A 78 -0.27 -14.11 -5.20
CA ASP A 78 -0.96 -15.10 -6.03
C ASP A 78 -2.23 -15.66 -5.39
N VAL A 79 -3.24 -15.95 -6.22
CA VAL A 79 -4.57 -16.42 -5.81
C VAL A 79 -5.09 -17.51 -6.74
N LEU A 80 -5.51 -18.63 -6.16
CA LEU A 80 -6.30 -19.67 -6.80
C LEU A 80 -7.78 -19.52 -6.40
N VAL A 81 -8.64 -19.10 -7.34
CA VAL A 81 -10.05 -18.80 -7.11
C VAL A 81 -10.95 -19.97 -7.51
N ILE A 82 -11.54 -20.59 -6.49
CA ILE A 82 -12.50 -21.68 -6.60
C ILE A 82 -13.90 -21.12 -6.89
N MET A 83 -14.48 -21.56 -8.00
CA MET A 83 -15.82 -21.22 -8.46
C MET A 83 -16.34 -22.22 -9.51
N GLN A 84 -17.60 -22.11 -9.90
CA GLN A 84 -18.24 -22.96 -10.91
C GLN A 84 -17.57 -22.78 -12.28
N GLU A 85 -17.60 -21.57 -12.83
CA GLU A 85 -17.25 -21.24 -14.21
C GLU A 85 -15.79 -20.80 -14.43
N PRO A 86 -15.21 -21.00 -15.63
CA PRO A 86 -13.95 -20.39 -16.01
C PRO A 86 -14.11 -18.87 -16.23
N VAL A 87 -13.07 -18.10 -15.92
CA VAL A 87 -13.03 -16.64 -16.09
C VAL A 87 -11.96 -16.24 -17.09
N LEU A 88 -12.23 -15.20 -17.89
CA LEU A 88 -11.34 -14.75 -18.96
C LEU A 88 -10.13 -13.95 -18.42
N PRO A 89 -8.92 -14.15 -18.96
CA PRO A 89 -7.74 -13.34 -18.63
C PRO A 89 -8.00 -11.83 -18.74
N GLY A 90 -7.48 -11.06 -17.77
CA GLY A 90 -7.67 -9.60 -17.67
C GLY A 90 -9.01 -9.18 -17.06
N SER A 91 -9.91 -10.12 -16.77
CA SER A 91 -11.13 -9.84 -15.98
C SER A 91 -10.79 -9.78 -14.49
N PHE A 92 -11.56 -9.02 -13.71
CA PHE A 92 -11.49 -9.09 -12.25
C PHE A 92 -12.82 -9.53 -11.63
N LEU A 93 -12.75 -10.09 -10.42
CA LEU A 93 -13.88 -10.54 -9.61
C LEU A 93 -13.62 -10.25 -8.13
N ARG A 94 -14.64 -10.38 -7.28
CA ARG A 94 -14.45 -10.37 -5.82
C ARG A 94 -14.20 -11.79 -5.31
N ALA A 95 -13.18 -11.97 -4.48
CA ALA A 95 -12.79 -13.24 -3.89
C ALA A 95 -12.65 -13.12 -2.37
N ARG A 96 -12.90 -14.20 -1.64
CA ARG A 96 -12.63 -14.33 -0.20
C ARG A 96 -11.50 -15.32 0.03
N ALA A 97 -10.50 -14.95 0.82
CA ALA A 97 -9.49 -15.89 1.30
C ALA A 97 -10.14 -16.94 2.22
N ILE A 98 -9.87 -18.22 1.96
CA ILE A 98 -10.31 -19.34 2.81
C ILE A 98 -9.14 -20.20 3.32
N GLY A 99 -7.96 -20.07 2.72
CA GLY A 99 -6.74 -20.70 3.22
C GLY A 99 -5.49 -20.23 2.49
N LEU A 100 -4.33 -20.61 3.01
CA LEU A 100 -3.03 -20.36 2.41
C LEU A 100 -2.42 -21.70 2.00
N MET A 101 -1.76 -21.75 0.85
CA MET A 101 -0.96 -22.88 0.39
C MET A 101 0.52 -22.44 0.40
N PRO A 102 1.27 -22.73 1.48
CA PRO A 102 2.67 -22.35 1.53
C PRO A 102 3.48 -23.26 0.61
N MET A 103 4.36 -22.67 -0.20
CA MET A 103 5.05 -23.39 -1.27
C MET A 103 6.47 -22.84 -1.46
N ILE A 104 7.38 -23.74 -1.87
CA ILE A 104 8.77 -23.44 -2.17
C ILE A 104 9.03 -23.84 -3.62
N ASP A 105 9.45 -22.89 -4.45
CA ASP A 105 9.75 -23.07 -5.86
C ASP A 105 11.24 -22.85 -6.08
N GLN A 106 11.98 -23.90 -6.46
CA GLN A 106 13.45 -23.84 -6.67
C GLN A 106 14.28 -23.35 -5.46
N GLY A 107 13.68 -23.23 -4.27
CA GLY A 107 14.30 -22.74 -3.03
C GLY A 107 13.75 -21.39 -2.54
N GLU A 108 12.97 -20.69 -3.37
CA GLU A 108 12.34 -19.41 -3.05
C GLU A 108 10.90 -19.63 -2.54
N LYS A 109 10.42 -18.75 -1.66
CA LYS A 109 9.08 -18.82 -1.06
C LYS A 109 8.04 -18.28 -2.04
N ASP A 110 7.04 -19.09 -2.37
CA ASP A 110 6.01 -18.81 -3.37
C ASP A 110 4.62 -19.19 -2.82
N ASP A 111 4.23 -18.57 -1.70
CA ASP A 111 2.99 -18.86 -0.96
C ASP A 111 1.75 -18.32 -1.69
N LYS A 112 0.73 -19.16 -1.90
CA LYS A 112 -0.46 -18.79 -2.70
C LYS A 112 -1.76 -18.82 -1.91
N ILE A 113 -2.61 -17.82 -2.12
CA ILE A 113 -3.93 -17.71 -1.49
C ILE A 113 -4.90 -18.69 -2.14
N ILE A 114 -5.60 -19.48 -1.34
CA ILE A 114 -6.74 -20.28 -1.77
C ILE A 114 -8.02 -19.49 -1.42
N ALA A 115 -8.81 -19.19 -2.45
CA ALA A 115 -9.97 -18.30 -2.33
C ALA A 115 -11.23 -18.88 -3.00
N VAL A 116 -12.38 -18.32 -2.65
CA VAL A 116 -13.66 -18.54 -3.36
C VAL A 116 -14.19 -17.24 -3.95
N CYS A 117 -14.86 -17.31 -5.10
CA CYS A 117 -15.58 -16.16 -5.64
C CYS A 117 -16.69 -15.73 -4.65
N ALA A 118 -16.67 -14.46 -4.23
CA ALA A 118 -17.58 -13.92 -3.22
C ALA A 118 -19.01 -13.69 -3.76
N ASP A 119 -19.18 -13.71 -5.09
CA ASP A 119 -20.46 -13.49 -5.77
C ASP A 119 -21.03 -14.77 -6.42
N ASP A 120 -20.27 -15.87 -6.49
CA ASP A 120 -20.75 -17.18 -6.96
C ASP A 120 -21.71 -17.80 -5.93
N PRO A 121 -22.97 -18.14 -6.27
CA PRO A 121 -23.94 -18.67 -5.31
C PRO A 121 -23.53 -19.99 -4.65
N GLU A 122 -22.79 -20.84 -5.36
CA GLU A 122 -22.33 -22.15 -4.87
C GLU A 122 -21.12 -22.01 -3.92
N TYR A 123 -20.25 -21.02 -4.14
CA TYR A 123 -18.97 -20.92 -3.42
C TYR A 123 -18.87 -19.75 -2.42
N ARG A 124 -19.71 -18.72 -2.54
CA ARG A 124 -19.66 -17.53 -1.65
C ARG A 124 -19.95 -17.79 -0.17
N HIS A 125 -20.44 -18.97 0.19
CA HIS A 125 -20.76 -19.32 1.57
C HIS A 125 -19.56 -19.86 2.35
N PHE A 126 -18.56 -20.44 1.68
CA PHE A 126 -17.32 -20.96 2.28
C PHE A 126 -16.51 -19.86 2.99
N LYS A 127 -15.84 -20.26 4.07
CA LYS A 127 -15.06 -19.43 5.03
C LYS A 127 -13.68 -20.00 5.33
N ASP A 128 -13.51 -21.32 5.37
CA ASP A 128 -12.22 -21.95 5.65
C ASP A 128 -11.96 -23.16 4.72
N ILE A 129 -10.70 -23.35 4.34
CA ILE A 129 -10.24 -24.38 3.41
C ILE A 129 -10.62 -25.81 3.83
N LYS A 130 -10.82 -26.05 5.14
CA LYS A 130 -11.26 -27.33 5.71
C LYS A 130 -12.70 -27.72 5.36
N GLU A 131 -13.51 -26.76 4.89
CA GLU A 131 -14.89 -27.01 4.44
C GLU A 131 -14.94 -27.64 3.05
N LEU A 132 -13.86 -27.57 2.26
CA LEU A 132 -13.79 -28.15 0.92
C LEU A 132 -13.68 -29.69 0.97
N PRO A 133 -14.26 -30.42 -0.01
CA PRO A 133 -14.05 -31.85 -0.16
C PRO A 133 -12.54 -32.18 -0.25
N PRO A 134 -11.98 -33.07 0.61
CA PRO A 134 -10.52 -33.24 0.74
C PRO A 134 -9.77 -33.57 -0.56
N HIS A 135 -10.44 -34.24 -1.51
CA HIS A 135 -9.86 -34.54 -2.82
C HIS A 135 -9.48 -33.27 -3.61
N ARG A 136 -10.19 -32.15 -3.43
CA ARG A 136 -9.87 -30.87 -4.08
C ARG A 136 -8.53 -30.30 -3.60
N LEU A 137 -8.23 -30.43 -2.31
CA LEU A 137 -6.93 -30.03 -1.76
C LEU A 137 -5.80 -30.92 -2.28
N ALA A 138 -6.07 -32.23 -2.43
CA ALA A 138 -5.12 -33.16 -3.04
C ALA A 138 -4.87 -32.88 -4.53
N GLU A 139 -5.91 -32.49 -5.31
CA GLU A 139 -5.79 -32.06 -6.71
C GLU A 139 -4.96 -30.78 -6.84
N ILE A 140 -5.27 -29.75 -6.04
CA ILE A 140 -4.53 -28.47 -6.01
C ILE A 140 -3.05 -28.71 -5.68
N ARG A 141 -2.78 -29.45 -4.59
CA ARG A 141 -1.43 -29.86 -4.18
C ARG A 141 -0.68 -30.56 -5.32
N ARG A 142 -1.31 -31.58 -5.92
CA ARG A 142 -0.72 -32.39 -7.00
C ARG A 142 -0.41 -31.55 -8.24
N PHE A 143 -1.25 -30.58 -8.59
CA PHE A 143 -1.00 -29.66 -9.70
C PHE A 143 0.29 -28.85 -9.49
N PHE A 144 0.45 -28.17 -8.34
CA PHE A 144 1.65 -27.35 -8.09
C PHE A 144 2.91 -28.19 -7.90
N GLU A 145 2.82 -29.41 -7.34
CA GLU A 145 3.94 -30.35 -7.32
C GLU A 145 4.35 -30.83 -8.72
N ASP A 146 3.45 -30.85 -9.73
CA ASP A 146 3.70 -31.49 -11.04
C ASP A 146 3.86 -30.53 -12.24
N TYR A 147 3.29 -29.32 -12.21
CA TYR A 147 3.20 -28.43 -13.39
C TYR A 147 4.56 -28.00 -13.97
N LYS A 148 5.57 -27.83 -13.10
CA LYS A 148 6.95 -27.45 -13.43
C LYS A 148 7.91 -28.65 -13.62
N LYS A 149 7.49 -29.91 -13.39
CA LYS A 149 8.40 -31.08 -13.44
C LYS A 149 9.09 -31.26 -14.80
N ASN A 150 8.38 -31.10 -15.91
CA ASN A 150 8.97 -31.18 -17.25
C ASN A 150 9.85 -29.95 -17.63
N GLU A 151 9.95 -28.93 -16.77
CA GLU A 151 10.96 -27.87 -16.87
C GLU A 151 12.26 -28.23 -16.12
N ASN A 152 12.33 -29.40 -15.48
CA ASN A 152 13.38 -29.85 -14.56
C ASN A 152 13.53 -28.97 -13.31
N LYS A 153 12.43 -28.38 -12.85
CA LYS A 153 12.35 -27.57 -11.62
C LYS A 153 11.66 -28.35 -10.52
N GLU A 154 12.15 -28.17 -9.29
CA GLU A 154 11.55 -28.75 -8.08
C GLU A 154 10.61 -27.75 -7.41
N VAL A 155 9.47 -28.27 -6.95
CA VAL A 155 8.43 -27.51 -6.23
C VAL A 155 7.97 -28.35 -5.04
N ALA A 156 8.07 -27.79 -3.84
CA ALA A 156 7.59 -28.40 -2.61
C ALA A 156 6.38 -27.61 -2.09
N VAL A 157 5.24 -28.28 -1.97
CA VAL A 157 4.02 -27.69 -1.38
C VAL A 157 3.92 -28.17 0.07
N ASN A 158 3.86 -27.25 1.02
CA ASN A 158 3.71 -27.58 2.45
C ASN A 158 2.25 -27.85 2.80
N ASP A 159 1.91 -28.06 4.07
CA ASP A 159 0.51 -28.23 4.48
C ASP A 159 -0.28 -26.92 4.44
N PHE A 160 -1.52 -27.02 3.96
CA PHE A 160 -2.44 -25.90 3.82
C PHE A 160 -2.80 -25.30 5.19
N LEU A 161 -2.76 -23.98 5.28
CA LEU A 161 -3.15 -23.24 6.49
C LEU A 161 -4.55 -22.62 6.32
N GLY A 162 -5.21 -22.35 7.44
CA GLY A 162 -6.57 -21.79 7.47
C GLY A 162 -6.66 -20.34 6.99
N HIS A 163 -7.88 -19.82 6.92
CA HIS A 163 -8.16 -18.48 6.39
C HIS A 163 -7.43 -17.35 7.14
N GLU A 164 -7.18 -17.50 8.45
CA GLU A 164 -6.46 -16.52 9.28
C GLU A 164 -5.05 -16.23 8.73
N ALA A 165 -4.28 -17.27 8.40
CA ALA A 165 -2.93 -17.15 7.84
C ALA A 165 -2.94 -16.53 6.43
N ALA A 166 -4.00 -16.76 5.65
CA ALA A 166 -4.17 -16.13 4.35
C ALA A 166 -4.47 -14.62 4.48
N ILE A 167 -5.30 -14.23 5.45
CA ILE A 167 -5.60 -12.82 5.75
C ILE A 167 -4.33 -12.09 6.25
N GLU A 168 -3.50 -12.76 7.06
CA GLU A 168 -2.18 -12.25 7.48
C GLU A 168 -1.23 -12.06 6.29
N ALA A 169 -1.09 -13.05 5.41
CA ALA A 169 -0.24 -12.96 4.22
C ALA A 169 -0.67 -11.83 3.27
N ILE A 170 -1.97 -11.68 3.01
CA ILE A 170 -2.50 -10.56 2.21
C ILE A 170 -2.19 -9.23 2.91
N GLY A 171 -2.45 -9.13 4.22
CA GLY A 171 -2.12 -7.94 5.01
C GLY A 171 -0.63 -7.57 4.97
N HIS A 172 0.28 -8.55 4.97
CA HIS A 172 1.71 -8.33 4.77
C HIS A 172 2.00 -7.75 3.37
N SER A 173 1.48 -8.39 2.32
CA SER A 173 1.71 -7.98 0.94
C SER A 173 1.16 -6.56 0.60
N MET A 174 0.07 -6.15 1.27
CA MET A 174 -0.46 -4.78 1.21
C MET A 174 0.52 -3.76 1.81
N ASN A 175 1.17 -4.10 2.92
CA ASN A 175 2.15 -3.23 3.58
C ASN A 175 3.46 -3.11 2.79
N LEU A 176 3.91 -4.20 2.14
CA LEU A 176 5.03 -4.18 1.20
C LEU A 176 4.73 -3.26 0.00
N TYR A 177 3.56 -3.41 -0.63
CA TYR A 177 3.14 -2.58 -1.76
C TYR A 177 3.04 -1.08 -1.39
N ALA A 178 2.44 -0.77 -0.24
CA ALA A 178 2.34 0.61 0.25
C ALA A 178 3.73 1.23 0.48
N SER A 179 4.69 0.44 0.99
CA SER A 179 6.07 0.88 1.21
C SER A 179 6.82 1.11 -0.11
N TYR A 180 6.66 0.18 -1.07
CA TYR A 180 7.21 0.27 -2.43
C TYR A 180 6.74 1.55 -3.14
N ILE A 181 5.43 1.81 -3.21
CA ILE A 181 4.89 2.99 -3.89
C ILE A 181 5.40 4.30 -3.27
N VAL A 182 5.48 4.38 -1.93
CA VAL A 182 6.04 5.57 -1.24
C VAL A 182 7.50 5.80 -1.59
N GLU A 183 8.29 4.74 -1.77
CA GLU A 183 9.71 4.83 -2.11
C GLU A 183 9.93 5.14 -3.61
N SER A 184 9.17 4.53 -4.52
CA SER A 184 9.15 4.91 -5.95
C SER A 184 8.79 6.40 -6.14
N LEU A 185 7.81 6.89 -5.37
CA LEU A 185 7.43 8.31 -5.37
C LEU A 185 8.59 9.22 -4.94
N ARG A 186 9.31 8.88 -3.85
CA ARG A 186 10.49 9.64 -3.41
C ARG A 186 11.57 9.68 -4.48
N GLN A 187 11.91 8.53 -5.05
CA GLN A 187 12.96 8.42 -6.07
C GLN A 187 12.62 9.24 -7.31
N SER A 188 11.34 9.24 -7.74
CA SER A 188 10.85 10.10 -8.83
C SER A 188 10.90 11.61 -8.54
N SER A 189 10.99 12.00 -7.26
CA SER A 189 11.05 13.41 -6.82
C SER A 189 12.47 13.95 -6.65
N THR A 190 13.50 13.10 -6.75
CA THR A 190 14.91 13.50 -6.60
C THR A 190 15.34 14.43 -7.72
N PRO A 191 15.82 15.66 -7.47
CA PRO A 191 16.20 16.58 -8.54
C PRO A 191 17.37 16.06 -9.38
N ILE A 192 17.16 15.96 -10.69
CA ILE A 192 18.26 15.68 -11.64
C ILE A 192 19.30 16.80 -11.52
N PRO A 193 20.59 16.50 -11.29
CA PRO A 193 21.64 17.51 -11.30
C PRO A 193 21.73 18.16 -12.70
N ILE A 194 21.33 19.42 -12.79
CA ILE A 194 21.53 20.21 -14.01
C ILE A 194 23.01 20.57 -14.08
N GLU A 195 23.80 19.77 -14.79
CA GLU A 195 25.13 20.20 -15.23
C GLU A 195 24.99 21.36 -16.21
N LEU A 196 25.00 22.58 -15.66
CA LEU A 196 25.15 23.79 -16.46
C LEU A 196 26.47 23.69 -17.24
N PRO A 197 26.44 23.77 -18.59
CA PRO A 197 27.67 23.68 -19.37
C PRO A 197 28.60 24.82 -18.97
N ARG A 198 29.86 24.50 -18.69
CA ARG A 198 30.89 25.48 -18.31
C ARG A 198 31.18 26.42 -19.47
N SER A 199 30.42 27.51 -19.57
CA SER A 199 30.60 28.54 -20.59
C SER A 199 32.02 29.11 -20.52
N THR A 200 32.73 29.07 -21.64
CA THR A 200 34.12 29.50 -21.76
C THR A 200 34.24 31.04 -21.67
N SER A 201 34.22 31.57 -20.45
CA SER A 201 34.35 33.01 -20.19
C SER A 201 35.82 33.48 -20.25
N GLN A 202 36.42 33.42 -21.44
CA GLN A 202 37.59 34.22 -21.78
C GLN A 202 37.16 35.41 -22.64
N GLU A 203 37.61 36.59 -22.20
CA GLU A 203 37.71 37.85 -22.97
C GLU A 203 36.48 38.34 -23.76
N LEU A 204 35.87 39.43 -23.27
CA LEU A 204 35.91 40.68 -24.04
C LEU A 204 35.82 41.88 -23.10
N CYS A 205 36.79 42.79 -23.20
CA CYS A 205 36.81 44.05 -22.46
C CYS A 205 36.06 45.12 -23.26
N GLY A 206 35.10 45.82 -22.65
CA GLY A 206 34.26 46.81 -23.35
C GLY A 206 33.57 47.77 -22.38
N SER A 207 33.92 49.04 -22.49
CA SER A 207 33.52 50.15 -21.62
C SER A 207 32.00 50.45 -21.55
N SER A 208 31.61 51.06 -20.42
CA SER A 208 30.43 51.92 -20.26
C SER A 208 29.03 51.31 -20.10
N LEU A 209 28.67 50.99 -18.85
CA LEU A 209 27.33 51.36 -18.33
C LEU A 209 27.32 51.70 -16.83
N ARG A 210 28.11 52.70 -16.42
CA ARG A 210 27.97 53.32 -15.09
C ARG A 210 26.78 54.30 -15.10
N HIS A 211 25.57 53.81 -14.80
CA HIS A 211 24.43 54.56 -14.27
C HIS A 211 23.39 53.56 -13.67
N VAL A 212 22.26 54.04 -13.13
CA VAL A 212 21.11 53.24 -12.62
C VAL A 212 21.31 52.49 -11.26
N ILE A 213 22.46 52.61 -10.58
CA ILE A 213 22.57 52.25 -9.13
C ILE A 213 22.89 53.49 -8.28
N ARG A 214 21.92 54.42 -8.15
CA ARG A 214 21.95 55.53 -7.15
C ARG A 214 20.63 56.31 -6.97
N SER A 215 19.51 55.61 -6.74
CA SER A 215 18.29 56.21 -6.15
C SER A 215 17.57 55.18 -5.29
N GLN A 216 16.69 55.60 -4.37
CA GLN A 216 15.98 54.77 -3.37
C GLN A 216 16.83 54.20 -2.20
N ARG A 217 17.66 55.02 -1.53
CA ARG A 217 18.12 54.71 -0.16
C ARG A 217 18.31 55.96 0.72
N LYS A 218 17.22 56.69 0.99
CA LYS A 218 17.22 57.84 1.91
C LYS A 218 15.84 58.16 2.51
N SER A 219 15.37 57.33 3.45
CA SER A 219 14.45 57.73 4.51
C SER A 219 14.60 56.79 5.72
N LEU A 220 14.15 57.24 6.89
CA LEU A 220 14.09 56.50 8.16
C LEU A 220 15.45 56.01 8.73
N THR A 221 16.19 56.95 9.34
CA THR A 221 17.08 56.68 10.47
C THR A 221 16.84 57.67 11.62
N LYS A 222 16.26 57.18 12.73
CA LYS A 222 16.20 57.74 14.10
C LYS A 222 15.23 56.86 14.93
N ALA A 223 15.44 56.56 16.22
CA ALA A 223 16.51 56.96 17.14
C ALA A 223 16.87 55.84 18.15
N ASN A 224 17.86 56.10 19.00
CA ASN A 224 18.51 55.15 19.92
C ASN A 224 17.75 54.94 21.25
N GLY A 225 18.07 53.89 22.03
CA GLY A 225 17.78 53.87 23.49
C GLY A 225 17.80 52.48 24.18
N VAL A 226 18.62 52.32 25.22
CA VAL A 226 18.87 51.10 26.07
C VAL A 226 19.54 51.58 27.39
N PRO A 227 19.42 50.96 28.61
CA PRO A 227 18.41 50.07 29.25
C PRO A 227 17.97 50.56 30.69
N THR A 228 17.53 49.62 31.56
CA THR A 228 17.49 49.57 33.06
C THR A 228 16.09 49.59 33.74
N GLY A 229 15.95 49.07 34.99
CA GLY A 229 14.76 49.33 35.84
C GLY A 229 14.13 48.19 36.67
N LYS A 230 14.90 47.50 37.53
CA LYS A 230 14.51 46.41 38.48
C LYS A 230 13.52 46.87 39.60
N VAL A 231 12.78 45.92 40.25
CA VAL A 231 12.34 45.84 41.70
C VAL A 231 10.82 45.66 42.06
N ASN A 232 10.52 44.52 42.72
CA ASN A 232 9.52 44.13 43.78
C ASN A 232 7.99 44.42 43.75
N GLY A 233 7.21 43.45 44.29
CA GLY A 233 5.82 43.62 44.76
C GLY A 233 5.05 42.32 45.10
N SER A 234 5.22 41.86 46.35
CA SER A 234 4.42 40.91 47.19
C SER A 234 2.91 40.78 46.92
N THR A 235 2.22 39.67 47.23
CA THR A 235 2.09 39.00 48.57
C THR A 235 1.92 37.47 48.52
N THR A 236 1.92 36.80 49.70
CA THR A 236 1.99 35.33 49.91
C THR A 236 0.91 34.87 50.97
N PRO A 237 0.77 33.60 51.45
CA PRO A 237 -0.55 32.96 51.66
C PRO A 237 -0.96 32.85 53.17
N PRO A 238 -0.94 31.73 53.97
CA PRO A 238 -0.67 30.29 53.76
C PRO A 238 -1.75 29.28 54.31
N ASN A 239 -1.58 27.98 54.00
CA ASN A 239 -2.08 26.78 54.73
C ASN A 239 -3.61 26.46 54.74
N GLY A 240 -4.06 25.22 55.00
CA GLY A 240 -3.34 23.92 55.12
C GLY A 240 -3.99 22.93 56.11
N GLN A 241 -3.59 21.63 56.04
CA GLN A 241 -4.06 20.49 56.88
C GLN A 241 -5.53 20.04 56.59
N THR A 242 -6.02 18.83 56.90
CA THR A 242 -5.53 17.66 57.68
C THR A 242 -5.78 16.31 56.96
N SER A 243 -5.28 15.21 57.55
CA SER A 243 -5.65 13.79 57.29
C SER A 243 -5.94 13.11 58.66
N PRO A 244 -6.24 11.79 58.79
CA PRO A 244 -6.71 10.76 57.85
C PRO A 244 -7.90 9.89 58.41
N ALA A 245 -8.16 8.73 57.77
CA ALA A 245 -8.40 7.40 58.40
C ALA A 245 -9.79 6.67 58.30
N ASN A 246 -9.68 5.37 57.97
CA ASN A 246 -10.47 4.18 58.38
C ASN A 246 -11.99 4.03 58.07
N GLY A 247 -12.37 2.85 57.55
CA GLY A 247 -13.63 2.19 57.96
C GLY A 247 -14.34 1.19 57.02
N TYR A 248 -14.05 -0.11 57.17
CA TYR A 248 -14.95 -1.28 57.02
C TYR A 248 -16.04 -1.39 55.90
N ALA A 249 -15.74 -2.28 54.93
CA ALA A 249 -16.44 -3.57 54.66
C ALA A 249 -17.85 -3.70 54.01
N SER A 250 -18.04 -4.89 53.43
CA SER A 250 -19.27 -5.61 53.02
C SER A 250 -19.88 -5.42 51.61
N SER A 251 -19.60 -6.43 50.76
CA SER A 251 -20.48 -7.11 49.78
C SER A 251 -21.74 -6.43 49.22
N THR A 252 -21.84 -6.34 47.89
CA THR A 252 -22.72 -7.22 47.06
C THR A 252 -22.44 -7.07 45.55
N SER A 253 -23.11 -7.86 44.72
CA SER A 253 -22.81 -8.13 43.31
C SER A 253 -23.32 -7.08 42.30
N SER A 254 -22.46 -6.68 41.37
CA SER A 254 -22.80 -6.49 39.94
C SER A 254 -21.52 -6.62 39.10
N GLY A 255 -21.61 -7.09 37.86
CA GLY A 255 -20.44 -7.47 37.06
C GLY A 255 -20.03 -6.43 36.00
N GLN A 256 -18.74 -6.40 35.65
CA GLN A 256 -18.25 -5.72 34.45
C GLN A 256 -16.92 -6.34 33.96
N THR A 257 -16.84 -6.47 32.63
CA THR A 257 -15.64 -6.52 31.75
C THR A 257 -14.25 -6.74 32.36
N SER A 258 -13.58 -7.80 31.91
CA SER A 258 -12.11 -7.89 31.89
C SER A 258 -11.49 -6.82 30.99
N PRO A 259 -10.26 -6.36 31.24
CA PRO A 259 -9.67 -5.24 30.50
C PRO A 259 -9.25 -5.63 29.08
N SER A 260 -9.58 -4.78 28.12
CA SER A 260 -9.01 -4.82 26.77
C SER A 260 -7.51 -4.52 26.80
N LEU A 261 -6.71 -5.26 26.04
CA LEU A 261 -5.38 -4.82 25.67
C LEU A 261 -5.51 -3.76 24.57
N GLU A 262 -5.35 -2.50 24.95
CA GLU A 262 -5.31 -1.39 23.98
C GLU A 262 -4.04 -1.48 23.13
N VAL A 263 -4.22 -1.91 21.88
CA VAL A 263 -3.20 -1.70 20.83
C VAL A 263 -3.22 -0.20 20.49
N PRO A 264 -2.08 0.51 20.53
CA PRO A 264 -2.09 1.96 20.42
C PRO A 264 -2.52 2.43 19.03
N ASP A 265 -3.65 3.14 18.98
CA ASP A 265 -4.17 3.80 17.78
C ASP A 265 -3.18 4.86 17.27
N MET A 266 -2.63 4.65 16.07
CA MET A 266 -1.77 5.64 15.42
C MET A 266 -2.62 6.72 14.77
N SER A 267 -3.05 7.70 15.56
CA SER A 267 -3.87 8.80 15.05
C SER A 267 -3.22 9.51 13.85
N LEU A 268 -4.07 9.94 12.92
CA LEU A 268 -3.71 10.63 11.68
C LEU A 268 -2.82 11.87 11.90
N ASP A 269 -2.84 12.47 13.10
CA ASP A 269 -2.01 13.61 13.50
C ASP A 269 -0.51 13.35 13.34
N ASN A 270 -0.06 12.11 13.53
CA ASN A 270 1.34 11.72 13.38
C ASN A 270 1.79 11.66 11.91
N ILE A 271 0.85 11.48 10.98
CA ILE A 271 1.11 11.55 9.54
C ILE A 271 1.13 13.02 9.09
N THR A 272 0.14 13.82 9.52
CA THR A 272 0.06 15.26 9.21
C THR A 272 1.32 16.01 9.68
N LYS A 273 1.77 15.79 10.92
CA LYS A 273 3.00 16.43 11.45
C LYS A 273 4.30 16.03 10.73
N LYS A 274 4.32 14.89 10.02
CA LYS A 274 5.44 14.50 9.16
C LYS A 274 5.40 15.20 7.80
N LEU A 275 4.23 15.61 7.31
CA LEU A 275 4.06 16.32 6.04
C LEU A 275 4.31 17.83 6.18
N GLU A 276 3.88 18.46 7.27
CA GLU A 276 4.07 19.90 7.51
C GLU A 276 5.55 20.30 7.58
N ASN A 277 6.42 19.45 8.13
CA ASN A 277 7.86 19.69 8.24
C ASN A 277 8.63 19.64 6.90
N CYS A 278 7.99 19.28 5.77
CA CYS A 278 8.66 19.16 4.48
C CYS A 278 8.56 20.42 3.59
N ASN A 279 7.65 21.36 3.87
CA ASN A 279 7.34 22.47 2.96
C ASN A 279 8.15 23.76 3.24
N GLY A 280 9.45 23.72 2.94
CA GLY A 280 10.24 24.93 2.71
C GLY A 280 9.94 25.52 1.32
N ASN A 281 9.42 26.75 1.27
CA ASN A 281 8.77 27.40 0.10
C ASN A 281 7.45 26.74 -0.35
N GLY A 282 6.34 27.43 -0.13
CA GLY A 282 5.03 26.99 -0.60
C GLY A 282 4.77 27.37 -2.07
N ASN A 283 4.30 26.39 -2.86
CA ASN A 283 3.40 26.60 -4.00
C ASN A 283 2.74 25.26 -4.42
N GLY A 284 2.08 24.61 -3.47
CA GLY A 284 1.30 23.39 -3.71
C GLY A 284 0.05 23.38 -2.83
N HIS A 285 -1.12 23.53 -3.44
CA HIS A 285 -2.41 23.39 -2.75
C HIS A 285 -2.91 21.95 -2.86
N ALA A 286 -3.00 21.25 -1.73
CA ALA A 286 -3.76 20.02 -1.65
C ALA A 286 -5.26 20.34 -1.77
N ILE A 287 -5.95 19.69 -2.71
CA ILE A 287 -7.42 19.77 -2.83
C ILE A 287 -8.00 18.47 -2.28
N LEU A 288 -8.72 18.57 -1.17
CA LEU A 288 -9.50 17.47 -0.61
C LEU A 288 -10.78 17.31 -1.44
N ASN A 289 -10.93 16.17 -2.13
CA ASN A 289 -12.22 15.78 -2.67
C ASN A 289 -13.13 15.28 -1.54
N GLY A 290 -14.46 15.40 -1.70
CA GLY A 290 -15.47 15.18 -0.64
C GLY A 290 -15.53 13.79 0.01
N ASN A 291 -14.66 12.86 -0.38
CA ASN A 291 -14.52 11.52 0.21
C ASN A 291 -13.23 11.38 1.05
N GLY A 292 -12.48 12.46 1.30
CA GLY A 292 -11.34 12.47 2.23
C GLY A 292 -9.98 12.02 1.66
N HIS A 293 -9.90 11.61 0.39
CA HIS A 293 -8.63 11.24 -0.25
C HIS A 293 -7.88 12.45 -0.80
N ALA A 294 -6.56 12.49 -0.58
CA ALA A 294 -5.64 13.45 -1.18
C ALA A 294 -5.10 12.94 -2.53
N ALA A 295 -4.96 13.84 -3.50
CA ALA A 295 -4.32 13.57 -4.78
C ALA A 295 -3.48 14.79 -5.22
N LEU A 296 -2.32 14.54 -5.83
CA LEU A 296 -1.48 15.59 -6.41
C LEU A 296 -1.81 15.79 -7.89
N ALA A 297 -2.29 16.99 -8.22
CA ALA A 297 -2.44 17.45 -9.60
C ALA A 297 -1.49 18.62 -9.84
N ASN A 298 -0.81 18.62 -10.99
CA ASN A 298 -0.13 19.83 -11.46
C ASN A 298 -1.16 20.90 -11.84
N GLY A 299 -0.74 22.17 -11.94
CA GLY A 299 -1.63 23.34 -12.14
C GLY A 299 -2.54 23.34 -13.39
N ASN A 300 -2.44 22.33 -14.25
CA ASN A 300 -3.33 22.09 -15.39
C ASN A 300 -4.39 20.98 -15.15
N GLY A 301 -4.53 20.47 -13.92
CA GLY A 301 -5.52 19.45 -13.56
C GLY A 301 -5.20 18.02 -14.03
N VAL A 302 -3.95 17.75 -14.41
CA VAL A 302 -3.48 16.42 -14.84
C VAL A 302 -2.88 15.69 -13.62
N PRO A 303 -3.27 14.43 -13.35
CA PRO A 303 -2.65 13.63 -12.30
C PRO A 303 -1.18 13.36 -12.63
N VAL A 304 -0.31 13.49 -11.62
CA VAL A 304 1.14 13.31 -11.75
C VAL A 304 1.50 11.89 -11.26
N VAL A 305 2.57 11.34 -11.85
CA VAL A 305 3.10 9.98 -11.63
C VAL A 305 2.27 8.88 -12.29
N ARG A 306 2.83 8.33 -13.38
CA ARG A 306 2.79 6.88 -13.62
C ARG A 306 4.05 6.30 -12.99
N VAL A 307 3.91 5.21 -12.23
CA VAL A 307 5.01 4.26 -12.01
C VAL A 307 5.18 3.46 -13.31
N ALA A 308 6.41 3.08 -13.69
CA ALA A 308 6.77 2.63 -15.05
C ALA A 308 8.03 1.75 -15.10
#